data_AF-A0AAW4CIL4-F1
#
_entry.id   AF-A0AAW4CIL4-F1
#
_cell.length_a   1.000
_cell.length_b   1.000
_cell.length_c   1.000
_cell.angle_alpha   90.00
_cell.angle_beta   90.00
_cell.angle_gamma   90.00
#
_symmetry.space_group_name_H-M   'P 1'
#
loop_
_entity.id
_entity.type
_entity.pdbx_description
1 polymer ?
#
loop_
_entity_poly.entity_id
_entity_poly.type
_entity_poly.pdbx_seq_one_letter_code
_entity_poly.pdbx_strand_id
1 'polypeptide(L)'
;MATLNQHRVYIPTNARANHYLLAEITPNQDFYKSFSDINCCYERIARQLFASCDEYELYNVHLLANDKLPVVRFNDESYQLETDKQMLFFYNPRYHEAHKIYYTEGTPSKKIRILFLATGDDLRANSAEFHNKVQKVLDTLQGQLLINQPQFKLRDHQHLTYDLFAKEKGNKESYGYKLRSLYPRYQSRQCSIPNDYAEMTYATFTIPVSRAIKTQFQTLMNTNDYAKFYDYFAYAFIRACQNNNLNHGAMVANGATPIIRNSKIDKSEGNDELQKLSFDIESNENQIKHFSEASKLVETLHFVVVATQQDKHEMGYGRFMNQVEKTIYTLCNELAINKQRQDLSVRFFQHISYPF
;
A
#
# COMPACT_ATOMS: atom_id res chain seq x y z
N MET A 1 -36.69 -3.88 -4.72
CA MET A 1 -35.23 -3.84 -4.99
C MET A 1 -34.71 -2.51 -4.49
N ALA A 2 -33.95 -2.49 -3.40
CA ALA A 2 -33.32 -1.26 -2.95
C ALA A 2 -32.31 -0.81 -4.02
N THR A 3 -32.47 0.40 -4.54
CA THR A 3 -31.48 1.05 -5.37
C THR A 3 -30.17 1.10 -4.56
N LEU A 4 -29.23 0.20 -4.87
CA LEU A 4 -27.87 0.25 -4.35
C LEU A 4 -27.33 1.65 -4.68
N ASN A 5 -27.21 2.48 -3.67
CA ASN A 5 -26.67 3.82 -3.81
C ASN A 5 -25.25 3.67 -4.37
N GLN A 6 -25.05 4.03 -5.64
CA GLN A 6 -23.80 3.80 -6.39
C GLN A 6 -22.55 4.40 -5.71
N HIS A 7 -22.74 5.26 -4.72
CA HIS A 7 -21.70 5.96 -3.97
C HIS A 7 -21.30 5.28 -2.65
N ARG A 8 -21.96 4.20 -2.23
CA ARG A 8 -21.54 3.39 -1.08
C ARG A 8 -21.02 2.03 -1.53
N VAL A 9 -20.05 1.52 -0.80
CA VAL A 9 -19.52 0.15 -0.94
C VAL A 9 -19.83 -0.59 0.35
N TYR A 10 -20.45 -1.75 0.23
CA TYR A 10 -20.79 -2.57 1.40
C TYR A 10 -19.66 -3.52 1.70
N ILE A 11 -18.87 -3.17 2.72
CA ILE A 11 -17.68 -3.91 3.10
C ILE A 11 -17.97 -4.68 4.40
N PRO A 12 -17.50 -5.93 4.55
CA PRO A 12 -17.67 -6.70 5.77
C PRO A 12 -17.22 -5.96 7.04
N THR A 13 -17.90 -6.19 8.16
CA THR A 13 -17.57 -5.53 9.44
C THR A 13 -16.22 -5.96 10.02
N ASN A 14 -15.68 -7.10 9.61
CA ASN A 14 -14.34 -7.57 9.98
C ASN A 14 -13.22 -6.99 9.09
N ALA A 15 -13.53 -5.98 8.26
CA ALA A 15 -12.52 -5.28 7.48
C ALA A 15 -11.49 -4.59 8.39
N ARG A 16 -10.23 -4.65 7.97
CA ARG A 16 -9.08 -4.18 8.74
C ARG A 16 -8.56 -2.92 8.11
N ALA A 17 -8.62 -1.82 8.84
CA ALA A 17 -7.98 -0.57 8.46
C ALA A 17 -6.51 -0.58 8.90
N ASN A 18 -5.65 -0.01 8.07
CA ASN A 18 -4.29 0.34 8.42
C ASN A 18 -4.00 1.75 7.92
N HIS A 19 -3.20 2.47 8.68
CA HIS A 19 -2.69 3.78 8.29
C HIS A 19 -1.24 3.88 8.75
N TYR A 20 -0.36 4.33 7.87
CA TYR A 20 1.00 4.68 8.24
C TYR A 20 1.49 5.86 7.42
N LEU A 21 2.44 6.61 7.98
CA LEU A 21 3.20 7.62 7.26
C LEU A 21 4.65 7.16 7.12
N LEU A 22 5.24 7.48 5.97
CA LEU A 22 6.64 7.26 5.70
C LEU A 22 7.29 8.59 5.34
N ALA A 23 8.16 9.09 6.22
CA ALA A 23 9.04 10.21 5.93
C ALA A 23 10.36 9.68 5.39
N GLU A 24 10.88 10.26 4.31
CA GLU A 24 12.16 9.90 3.70
C GLU A 24 13.02 11.14 3.51
N ILE A 25 14.28 11.07 3.90
CA ILE A 25 15.30 12.09 3.63
C ILE A 25 16.52 11.42 3.00
N THR A 26 17.23 12.16 2.14
CA THR A 26 18.53 11.76 1.57
C THR A 26 19.59 12.68 2.17
N PRO A 27 20.27 12.26 3.26
CA PRO A 27 21.26 13.10 3.91
C PRO A 27 22.45 13.38 2.99
N ASN A 28 23.03 14.57 3.08
CA ASN A 28 24.29 14.87 2.43
C ASN A 28 25.47 14.23 3.17
N GLN A 29 26.63 14.10 2.50
CA GLN A 29 27.80 13.49 3.12
C GLN A 29 28.31 14.28 4.33
N ASP A 30 28.14 15.61 4.32
CA ASP A 30 28.61 16.46 5.40
C ASP A 30 27.79 16.28 6.70
N PHE A 31 26.54 15.82 6.58
CA PHE A 31 25.73 15.40 7.71
C PHE A 31 26.44 14.32 8.52
N TYR A 32 26.86 13.24 7.86
CA TYR A 32 27.51 12.11 8.53
C TYR A 32 28.85 12.51 9.14
N LYS A 33 29.60 13.41 8.48
CA LYS A 33 30.88 13.93 9.00
C LYS A 33 30.73 14.81 10.25
N SER A 34 29.53 15.29 10.55
CA SER A 34 29.26 16.10 11.75
C SER A 34 29.17 15.27 13.05
N PHE A 35 29.19 13.94 12.94
CA PHE A 35 29.15 13.01 14.06
C PHE A 35 30.50 12.29 14.23
N SER A 36 30.76 11.77 15.43
CA SER A 36 31.98 10.99 15.73
C SER A 36 32.09 9.75 14.84
N ASP A 37 30.96 9.08 14.63
CA ASP A 37 30.81 7.89 13.81
C ASP A 37 29.34 7.77 13.36
N ILE A 38 29.11 6.83 12.44
CA ILE A 38 27.79 6.61 11.83
C ILE A 38 26.75 6.08 12.83
N ASN A 39 27.16 5.25 13.80
CA ASN A 39 26.23 4.70 14.78
C ASN A 39 25.72 5.81 15.69
N CYS A 40 26.63 6.66 16.17
CA CYS A 40 26.31 7.86 16.94
C CYS A 40 25.36 8.81 16.20
N CYS A 41 25.49 8.94 14.88
CA CYS A 41 24.54 9.69 14.04
C CYS A 41 23.11 9.13 14.17
N TYR A 42 22.93 7.82 13.94
CA TYR A 42 21.61 7.19 13.98
C TYR A 42 21.01 7.17 15.39
N GLU A 43 21.82 6.89 16.41
CA GLU A 43 21.37 6.95 17.80
C GLU A 43 20.97 8.37 18.22
N ARG A 44 21.65 9.40 17.73
CA ARG A 44 21.29 10.81 18.00
C ARG A 44 19.96 11.17 17.35
N ILE A 45 19.74 10.76 16.09
CA ILE A 45 18.44 10.92 15.41
C ILE A 45 17.35 10.21 16.20
N ALA A 46 17.57 8.96 16.56
CA ALA A 46 16.61 8.13 17.29
C ALA A 46 16.17 8.78 18.61
N ARG A 47 17.14 9.25 19.40
CA ARG A 47 16.87 9.89 20.69
C ARG A 47 16.00 11.13 20.52
N GLN A 48 16.31 11.97 19.54
CA GLN A 48 15.54 13.19 19.29
C GLN A 48 14.15 12.89 18.72
N LEU A 49 14.08 11.94 17.79
CA LEU A 49 12.84 11.47 17.19
C LEU A 49 11.89 10.93 18.26
N PHE A 50 12.33 9.96 19.07
CA PHE A 50 11.47 9.29 20.03
C PHE A 50 11.03 10.20 21.17
N ALA A 51 11.90 11.09 21.64
CA ALA A 51 11.50 12.12 22.60
C ALA A 51 10.39 13.04 22.05
N SER A 52 10.47 13.42 20.77
CA SER A 52 9.40 14.19 20.12
C SER A 52 8.15 13.35 19.87
N CYS A 53 8.30 12.07 19.52
CA CYS A 53 7.17 11.16 19.36
C CYS A 53 6.38 10.98 20.67
N ASP A 54 7.07 10.89 21.81
CA ASP A 54 6.41 10.81 23.12
C ASP A 54 5.58 12.07 23.43
N GLU A 55 6.12 13.26 23.11
CA GLU A 55 5.40 14.54 23.28
C GLU A 55 4.09 14.60 22.48
N TYR A 56 4.09 14.02 21.28
CA TYR A 56 2.93 14.01 20.38
C TYR A 56 2.13 12.70 20.40
N GLU A 57 2.42 11.79 21.34
CA GLU A 57 1.73 10.50 21.51
C GLU A 57 1.76 9.63 20.25
N LEU A 58 2.93 9.51 19.63
CA LEU A 58 3.18 8.61 18.49
C LEU A 58 3.88 7.35 19.01
N TYR A 59 3.10 6.31 19.33
CA TYR A 59 3.59 5.14 20.07
C TYR A 59 4.25 4.05 19.22
N ASN A 60 4.10 4.09 17.90
CA ASN A 60 4.66 3.07 17.02
C ASN A 60 5.45 3.71 15.86
N VAL A 61 6.76 3.83 16.07
CA VAL A 61 7.69 4.58 15.20
C VAL A 61 8.98 3.80 15.00
N HIS A 62 9.37 3.66 13.75
CA HIS A 62 10.56 2.95 13.35
C HIS A 62 11.50 3.85 12.53
N LEU A 63 12.76 3.99 12.95
CA LEU A 63 13.81 4.62 12.17
C LEU A 63 14.55 3.56 11.35
N LEU A 64 14.59 3.72 10.04
CA LEU A 64 15.26 2.81 9.10
C LEU A 64 16.37 3.56 8.38
N ALA A 65 17.62 3.21 8.70
CA ALA A 65 18.84 3.65 8.04
C ALA A 65 19.62 2.43 7.50
N ASN A 66 18.93 1.58 6.75
CA ASN A 66 19.46 0.35 6.12
C ASN A 66 19.15 0.29 4.61
N ASP A 67 18.67 1.39 4.02
CA ASP A 67 18.24 1.50 2.63
C ASP A 67 17.08 0.59 2.17
N LYS A 68 16.51 -0.23 3.07
CA LYS A 68 15.39 -1.13 2.78
C LYS A 68 14.04 -0.41 2.75
N LEU A 69 13.13 -0.89 1.92
CA LEU A 69 11.78 -0.36 1.80
C LEU A 69 10.86 -0.96 2.88
N PRO A 70 10.25 -0.15 3.76
CA PRO A 70 9.25 -0.67 4.70
C PRO A 70 7.96 -1.07 3.97
N VAL A 71 7.45 -2.26 4.28
CA VAL A 71 6.16 -2.77 3.81
C VAL A 71 5.31 -3.16 5.00
N VAL A 72 4.15 -2.52 5.15
CA VAL A 72 3.31 -2.66 6.34
C VAL A 72 2.12 -3.57 6.06
N ARG A 73 1.89 -4.53 6.96
CA ARG A 73 0.77 -5.48 6.90
C ARG A 73 0.10 -5.58 8.27
N PHE A 74 -1.22 -5.75 8.26
CA PHE A 74 -1.92 -6.10 9.49
C PHE A 74 -1.55 -7.53 9.91
N ASN A 75 -1.28 -7.73 11.20
CA ASN A 75 -1.26 -9.05 11.82
C ASN A 75 -1.58 -8.91 13.31
N ASP A 76 -2.22 -9.93 13.87
CA ASP A 76 -2.51 -10.00 15.30
C ASP A 76 -1.23 -10.22 16.13
N GLU A 77 -0.20 -10.84 15.54
CA GLU A 77 1.14 -10.97 16.13
C GLU A 77 2.10 -9.90 15.62
N SER A 78 2.95 -9.38 16.51
CA SER A 78 4.00 -8.44 16.12
C SER A 78 5.26 -9.19 15.76
N TYR A 79 5.63 -9.15 14.49
CA TYR A 79 6.94 -9.61 14.04
C TYR A 79 7.39 -8.81 12.82
N GLN A 80 8.67 -8.94 12.52
CA GLN A 80 9.32 -8.27 11.43
C GLN A 80 10.11 -9.28 10.61
N LEU A 81 9.97 -9.20 9.29
CA LEU A 81 10.75 -10.00 8.36
C LEU A 81 11.57 -9.07 7.48
N GLU A 82 12.77 -9.50 7.13
CA GLU A 82 13.71 -8.69 6.37
C GLU A 82 14.18 -9.49 5.15
N THR A 83 14.18 -8.84 3.99
CA THR A 83 14.77 -9.34 2.74
C THR A 83 15.91 -8.42 2.35
N ASP A 84 16.52 -8.62 1.18
CA ASP A 84 17.61 -7.75 0.74
C ASP A 84 17.10 -6.35 0.40
N LYS A 85 15.87 -6.22 -0.11
CA LYS A 85 15.30 -4.93 -0.53
C LYS A 85 14.21 -4.39 0.41
N GLN A 86 13.62 -5.21 1.26
CA GLN A 86 12.44 -4.86 2.04
C GLN A 86 12.55 -5.18 3.52
N MET A 87 11.74 -4.48 4.29
CA MET A 87 11.51 -4.73 5.71
C MET A 87 10.00 -4.79 5.93
N LEU A 88 9.49 -5.98 6.20
CA LEU A 88 8.07 -6.23 6.38
C LEU A 88 7.71 -6.06 7.85
N PHE A 89 6.80 -5.13 8.12
CA PHE A 89 6.27 -4.84 9.45
C PHE A 89 4.86 -5.42 9.57
N PHE A 90 4.69 -6.35 10.49
CA PHE A 90 3.39 -6.92 10.83
C PHE A 90 2.93 -6.34 12.15
N TYR A 91 1.80 -5.63 12.15
CA TYR A 91 1.29 -5.00 13.37
C TYR A 91 -0.24 -4.97 13.43
N ASN A 92 -0.76 -4.86 14.66
CA ASN A 92 -2.15 -4.62 14.94
C ASN A 92 -2.23 -3.19 15.52
N PRO A 93 -2.89 -2.25 14.82
CA PRO A 93 -3.04 -0.88 15.29
C PRO A 93 -3.64 -0.76 16.69
N ARG A 94 -4.41 -1.75 17.12
CA ARG A 94 -5.13 -1.71 18.41
C ARG A 94 -4.21 -1.80 19.62
N TYR A 95 -3.04 -2.45 19.52
CA TYR A 95 -2.22 -2.73 20.70
C TYR A 95 -0.71 -2.88 20.46
N HIS A 96 -0.23 -2.85 19.21
CA HIS A 96 1.21 -2.88 18.96
C HIS A 96 1.81 -1.48 18.98
N GLU A 97 2.78 -1.30 19.88
CA GLU A 97 3.55 -0.08 20.08
C GLU A 97 5.04 -0.44 20.09
N ALA A 98 5.87 0.43 19.53
CA ALA A 98 7.31 0.21 19.44
C ALA A 98 8.02 1.50 19.01
N HIS A 99 9.12 1.82 19.69
CA HIS A 99 10.14 2.72 19.15
C HIS A 99 11.39 1.90 18.85
N LYS A 100 11.73 1.74 17.58
CA LYS A 100 12.87 0.90 17.17
C LYS A 100 13.70 1.54 16.07
N ILE A 101 14.98 1.20 16.06
CA ILE A 101 15.92 1.66 15.03
C ILE A 101 16.54 0.48 14.32
N TYR A 102 16.79 0.66 13.02
CA TYR A 102 17.37 -0.37 12.16
C TYR A 102 18.42 0.26 11.26
N TYR A 103 19.67 -0.13 11.43
CA TYR A 103 20.78 0.34 10.62
C TYR A 103 21.84 -0.73 10.54
N THR A 104 22.70 -0.63 9.53
CA THR A 104 23.89 -1.45 9.43
C THR A 104 25.04 -0.73 10.13
N GLU A 105 25.67 -1.38 11.09
CA GLU A 105 26.75 -0.79 11.88
C GLU A 105 27.87 -0.22 10.97
N GLY A 106 28.32 0.99 11.31
CA GLY A 106 29.40 1.69 10.61
C GLY A 106 29.10 2.11 9.17
N THR A 107 27.89 1.85 8.66
CA THR A 107 27.57 2.02 7.24
C THR A 107 26.58 3.16 7.01
N PRO A 108 26.98 4.24 6.30
CA PRO A 108 26.06 5.33 6.00
C PRO A 108 25.02 4.90 4.96
N SER A 109 23.73 4.97 5.33
CA SER A 109 22.60 4.76 4.43
C SER A 109 22.48 5.87 3.39
N LYS A 110 22.07 5.52 2.16
CA LYS A 110 21.70 6.50 1.13
C LYS A 110 20.45 7.27 1.53
N LYS A 111 19.51 6.62 2.20
CA LYS A 111 18.23 7.18 2.64
C LYS A 111 17.94 6.81 4.08
N ILE A 112 17.55 7.83 4.86
CA ILE A 112 16.97 7.64 6.18
C ILE A 112 15.46 7.71 6.04
N ARG A 113 14.77 6.70 6.56
CA ARG A 113 13.32 6.58 6.54
C ARG A 113 12.78 6.53 7.95
N ILE A 114 11.68 7.21 8.19
CA ILE A 114 10.95 7.16 9.46
C ILE A 114 9.54 6.66 9.15
N LEU A 115 9.22 5.49 9.69
CA LEU A 115 7.94 4.84 9.55
C LEU A 115 7.11 5.09 10.80
N PHE A 116 6.00 5.80 10.65
CA PHE A 116 5.03 6.05 11.70
C PHE A 116 3.82 5.15 11.46
N LEU A 117 3.54 4.23 12.38
CA LEU A 117 2.39 3.33 12.32
C LEU A 117 1.27 3.90 13.20
N ALA A 118 0.08 4.09 12.65
CA ALA A 118 -1.05 4.61 13.41
C ALA A 118 -1.53 3.57 14.43
N THR A 119 -1.78 3.99 15.67
CA THR A 119 -2.32 3.14 16.73
C THR A 119 -3.69 3.64 17.20
N GLY A 120 -4.43 2.77 17.88
CA GLY A 120 -5.77 3.03 18.40
C GLY A 120 -6.90 2.57 17.47
N ASP A 121 -8.11 2.99 17.84
CA ASP A 121 -9.34 2.68 17.11
C ASP A 121 -9.67 3.75 16.06
N ASP A 122 -10.58 3.42 15.14
CA ASP A 122 -11.11 4.34 14.12
C ASP A 122 -10.04 5.10 13.31
N LEU A 123 -8.99 4.41 12.86
CA LEU A 123 -7.86 5.00 12.14
C LEU A 123 -8.26 5.97 11.01
N ARG A 124 -9.28 5.63 10.21
CA ARG A 124 -9.77 6.51 9.13
C ARG A 124 -10.43 7.79 9.67
N ALA A 125 -11.05 7.73 10.83
CA ALA A 125 -11.62 8.91 11.49
C ALA A 125 -10.57 9.73 12.22
N ASN A 126 -9.40 9.20 12.53
CA ASN A 126 -8.31 9.93 13.20
C ASN A 126 -7.12 10.25 12.29
N SER A 127 -7.19 9.87 11.01
CA SER A 127 -6.07 9.97 10.06
C SER A 127 -5.47 11.36 9.91
N ALA A 128 -6.30 12.41 9.91
CA ALA A 128 -5.83 13.79 9.76
C ALA A 128 -5.09 14.29 11.02
N GLU A 129 -5.55 13.86 12.20
CA GLU A 129 -4.90 14.18 13.47
C GLU A 129 -3.55 13.46 13.59
N PHE A 130 -3.53 12.16 13.29
CA PHE A 130 -2.29 11.38 13.24
C PHE A 130 -1.27 12.01 12.27
N HIS A 131 -1.73 12.41 11.09
CA HIS A 131 -0.88 13.08 10.12
C HIS A 131 -0.32 14.41 10.63
N ASN A 132 -1.15 15.26 11.26
CA ASN A 132 -0.70 16.51 11.89
C ASN A 132 0.34 16.27 13.00
N LYS A 133 0.15 15.23 13.83
CA LYS A 133 1.12 14.83 14.87
C LYS A 133 2.47 14.47 14.23
N VAL A 134 2.46 13.71 13.13
CA VAL A 134 3.69 13.38 12.39
C VAL A 134 4.36 14.64 11.81
N GLN A 135 3.61 15.56 11.21
CA GLN A 135 4.17 16.82 10.69
C GLN A 135 4.91 17.61 11.79
N LYS A 136 4.32 17.73 12.98
CA LYS A 136 4.95 18.44 14.11
C LYS A 136 6.26 17.79 14.58
N VAL A 137 6.31 16.45 14.60
CA VAL A 137 7.54 15.72 14.91
C VAL A 137 8.62 15.97 13.85
N LEU A 138 8.23 15.94 12.57
CA LEU A 138 9.16 16.19 11.47
C LEU A 138 9.68 17.64 11.48
N ASP A 139 8.83 18.64 11.75
CA ASP A 139 9.24 20.04 11.92
C ASP A 139 10.27 20.19 13.05
N THR A 140 10.02 19.52 14.18
CA THR A 140 10.94 19.52 15.33
C THR A 140 12.29 18.91 14.97
N LEU A 141 12.27 17.75 14.30
CA LEU A 141 13.48 17.05 13.89
C LEU A 141 14.27 17.84 12.82
N GLN A 142 13.56 18.44 11.86
CA GLN A 142 14.13 19.30 10.83
C GLN A 142 14.80 20.54 11.44
N GLY A 143 14.10 21.23 12.34
CA GLY A 143 14.57 22.48 12.96
C GLY A 143 15.70 22.31 13.96
N GLN A 144 15.92 21.11 14.50
CA GLN A 144 16.92 20.87 15.56
C GLN A 144 18.14 20.08 15.10
N LEU A 145 17.94 19.03 14.28
CA LEU A 145 19.02 18.10 13.92
C LEU A 145 19.33 18.09 12.42
N LEU A 146 18.34 18.37 11.57
CA LEU A 146 18.46 18.23 10.11
C LEU A 146 18.43 19.59 9.39
N ILE A 147 18.80 20.68 10.06
CA ILE A 147 18.67 22.07 9.57
C ILE A 147 19.29 22.27 8.18
N ASN A 148 20.47 21.69 7.94
CA ASN A 148 21.22 21.80 6.68
C ASN A 148 20.95 20.65 5.71
N GLN A 149 19.90 19.86 5.95
CA GLN A 149 19.53 18.72 5.12
C GLN A 149 18.31 19.06 4.26
N PRO A 150 18.10 18.34 3.15
CA PRO A 150 16.89 18.50 2.33
C PRO A 150 15.62 18.29 3.15
N GLN A 151 14.52 18.91 2.71
CA GLN A 151 13.18 18.66 3.22
C GLN A 151 12.81 17.17 3.13
N PHE A 152 11.92 16.74 4.03
CA PHE A 152 11.44 15.36 4.02
C PHE A 152 10.56 15.15 2.78
N LYS A 153 10.56 13.93 2.25
CA LYS A 153 9.48 13.46 1.39
C LYS A 153 8.51 12.66 2.25
N LEU A 154 7.33 13.22 2.51
CA LEU A 154 6.31 12.57 3.32
C LEU A 154 5.32 11.81 2.43
N ARG A 155 4.98 10.59 2.86
CA ARG A 155 4.02 9.70 2.20
C ARG A 155 3.00 9.19 3.20
N ASP A 156 1.72 9.45 2.94
CA ASP A 156 0.60 8.95 3.74
C ASP A 156 -0.01 7.74 3.03
N HIS A 157 -0.03 6.60 3.71
CA HIS A 157 -0.53 5.33 3.20
C HIS A 157 -1.71 4.85 4.03
N GLN A 158 -2.90 4.81 3.42
CA GLN A 158 -4.09 4.26 4.04
C GLN A 158 -4.61 3.10 3.23
N HIS A 159 -4.93 2.00 3.92
CA HIS A 159 -5.60 0.88 3.27
C HIS A 159 -6.68 0.24 4.13
N LEU A 160 -7.72 -0.21 3.43
CA LEU A 160 -8.81 -1.00 3.98
C LEU A 160 -8.75 -2.40 3.35
N THR A 161 -8.56 -3.42 4.18
CA THR A 161 -8.41 -4.81 3.75
C THR A 161 -9.62 -5.61 4.18
N TYR A 162 -10.19 -6.40 3.29
CA TYR A 162 -11.34 -7.24 3.59
C TYR A 162 -11.37 -8.47 2.69
N ASP A 163 -12.14 -9.47 3.12
CA ASP A 163 -12.40 -10.67 2.33
C ASP A 163 -13.65 -10.45 1.49
N LEU A 164 -13.52 -10.54 0.16
CA LEU A 164 -14.67 -10.32 -0.73
C LEU A 164 -15.78 -11.35 -0.48
N PHE A 165 -15.43 -12.57 -0.08
CA PHE A 165 -16.36 -13.68 0.13
C PHE A 165 -16.69 -13.90 1.62
N ALA A 166 -16.53 -12.87 2.46
CA ALA A 166 -16.81 -12.97 3.89
C ALA A 166 -18.23 -13.49 4.18
N LYS A 167 -19.20 -13.09 3.35
CA LYS A 167 -20.61 -13.52 3.46
C LYS A 167 -20.77 -15.02 3.23
N GLU A 168 -20.16 -15.55 2.18
CA GLU A 168 -20.13 -16.97 1.85
C GLU A 168 -19.42 -17.80 2.92
N LYS A 169 -18.48 -17.17 3.64
CA LYS A 169 -17.73 -17.76 4.76
C LYS A 169 -18.39 -17.59 6.14
N GLY A 170 -19.59 -17.00 6.18
CA GLY A 170 -20.42 -16.90 7.38
C GLY A 170 -20.45 -15.52 8.05
N ASN A 171 -19.59 -14.57 7.66
CA ASN A 171 -19.68 -13.19 8.13
C ASN A 171 -20.67 -12.39 7.25
N LYS A 172 -21.92 -12.31 7.71
CA LYS A 172 -23.04 -11.72 6.96
C LYS A 172 -23.18 -10.21 7.16
N GLU A 173 -22.49 -9.64 8.14
CA GLU A 173 -22.61 -8.22 8.48
C GLU A 173 -21.73 -7.37 7.56
N SER A 174 -22.29 -6.26 7.08
CA SER A 174 -21.55 -5.29 6.27
C SER A 174 -21.93 -3.86 6.63
N TYR A 175 -21.00 -2.95 6.37
CA TYR A 175 -21.16 -1.53 6.56
C TYR A 175 -21.02 -0.77 5.23
N GLY A 176 -21.86 0.24 5.02
CA GLY A 176 -21.86 1.05 3.80
C GLY A 176 -20.85 2.19 3.87
N TYR A 177 -19.62 1.96 3.39
CA TYR A 177 -18.55 2.95 3.40
C TYR A 177 -18.74 4.01 2.31
N LYS A 178 -18.54 5.29 2.70
CA LYS A 178 -18.30 6.40 1.78
C LYS A 178 -16.79 6.61 1.65
N LEU A 179 -16.17 6.01 0.63
CA LEU A 179 -14.74 6.05 0.39
C LEU A 179 -14.30 7.43 -0.15
N ARG A 180 -14.38 8.46 0.69
CA ARG A 180 -14.03 9.85 0.31
C ARG A 180 -12.55 9.98 -0.05
N SER A 181 -12.25 10.93 -0.92
CA SER A 181 -10.89 11.39 -1.23
C SER A 181 -10.18 11.93 0.01
N LEU A 182 -8.85 11.80 0.04
CA LEU A 182 -8.05 12.10 1.22
C LEU A 182 -7.97 13.61 1.45
N TYR A 183 -7.63 14.37 0.41
CA TYR A 183 -7.36 15.81 0.52
C TYR A 183 -8.54 16.62 1.12
N PRO A 184 -9.80 16.51 0.63
CA PRO A 184 -10.92 17.25 1.23
C PRO A 184 -11.19 16.86 2.69
N ARG A 185 -10.93 15.60 3.06
CA ARG A 185 -11.08 15.11 4.43
C ARG A 185 -10.02 15.71 5.36
N TYR A 186 -8.81 15.95 4.86
CA TYR A 186 -7.72 16.54 5.63
C TYR A 186 -7.92 18.05 5.80
N GLN A 187 -8.28 18.73 4.71
CA GLN A 187 -8.59 20.15 4.72
C GLN A 187 -9.73 20.49 5.69
N SER A 188 -10.82 19.72 5.68
CA SER A 188 -11.95 19.91 6.62
C SER A 188 -11.59 19.68 8.10
N ARG A 189 -10.42 19.10 8.38
CA ARG A 189 -9.90 18.83 9.71
C ARG A 189 -8.62 19.62 10.02
N GLN A 190 -8.40 20.71 9.29
CA GLN A 190 -7.26 21.62 9.50
C GLN A 190 -5.90 20.90 9.41
N CYS A 191 -5.82 19.84 8.59
CA CYS A 191 -4.56 19.22 8.22
C CYS A 191 -4.11 19.77 6.88
N SER A 192 -2.99 20.50 6.90
CA SER A 192 -2.47 21.21 5.73
C SER A 192 -1.61 20.27 4.89
N ILE A 193 -1.99 20.12 3.62
CA ILE A 193 -1.20 19.43 2.60
C ILE A 193 -0.81 20.50 1.57
N PRO A 194 0.47 20.60 1.16
CA PRO A 194 0.88 21.58 0.16
C PRO A 194 0.19 21.34 -1.18
N ASN A 195 0.11 22.37 -2.02
CA ASN A 195 -0.50 22.27 -3.36
C ASN A 195 0.27 21.34 -4.31
N ASP A 196 1.60 21.23 -4.12
CA ASP A 196 2.44 20.29 -4.86
C ASP A 196 2.41 18.92 -4.15
N TYR A 197 1.36 18.15 -4.44
CA TYR A 197 1.19 16.80 -3.92
C TYR A 197 0.74 15.84 -5.01
N ALA A 198 1.02 14.57 -4.77
CA ALA A 198 0.58 13.48 -5.59
C ALA A 198 -0.39 12.59 -4.83
N GLU A 199 -1.58 12.40 -5.37
CA GLU A 199 -2.58 11.47 -4.86
C GLU A 199 -2.67 10.25 -5.79
N MET A 200 -2.84 9.08 -5.21
CA MET A 200 -3.11 7.86 -5.95
C MET A 200 -4.07 6.96 -5.18
N THR A 201 -5.11 6.47 -5.85
CA THR A 201 -6.07 5.52 -5.30
C THR A 201 -6.09 4.28 -6.17
N TYR A 202 -6.07 3.11 -5.55
CA TYR A 202 -6.08 1.84 -6.27
C TYR A 202 -6.59 0.71 -5.39
N ALA A 203 -7.02 -0.38 -6.01
CA ALA A 203 -7.37 -1.61 -5.34
C ALA A 203 -6.40 -2.71 -5.74
N THR A 204 -6.09 -3.61 -4.82
CA THR A 204 -5.38 -4.85 -5.13
C THR A 204 -6.15 -6.04 -4.62
N PHE A 205 -5.96 -7.17 -5.29
CA PHE A 205 -6.41 -8.47 -4.82
C PHE A 205 -5.44 -9.54 -5.29
N THR A 206 -5.48 -10.69 -4.64
CA THR A 206 -4.55 -11.78 -4.93
C THR A 206 -5.29 -13.09 -5.09
N ILE A 207 -4.86 -13.91 -6.05
CA ILE A 207 -5.34 -15.28 -6.21
C ILE A 207 -4.16 -16.23 -5.95
N PRO A 208 -4.13 -16.90 -4.78
CA PRO A 208 -3.18 -17.97 -4.53
C PRO A 208 -3.31 -19.10 -5.57
N VAL A 209 -2.19 -19.55 -6.12
CA VAL A 209 -2.11 -20.69 -7.04
C VAL A 209 -2.17 -21.98 -6.21
N SER A 210 -3.36 -22.24 -5.67
CA SER A 210 -3.64 -23.35 -4.76
C SER A 210 -3.62 -24.70 -5.49
N ARG A 211 -3.64 -25.81 -4.73
CA ARG A 211 -3.78 -27.15 -5.30
C ARG A 211 -4.98 -27.25 -6.25
N ALA A 212 -6.11 -26.64 -5.89
CA ALA A 212 -7.33 -26.67 -6.70
C ALA A 212 -7.13 -25.98 -8.06
N ILE A 213 -6.49 -24.79 -8.06
CA ILE A 213 -6.15 -24.06 -9.29
C ILE A 213 -5.22 -24.89 -10.16
N LYS A 214 -4.18 -25.48 -9.55
CA LYS A 214 -3.23 -26.34 -10.27
C LYS A 214 -3.93 -27.54 -10.92
N THR A 215 -4.84 -28.20 -10.22
CA THR A 215 -5.59 -29.34 -10.78
C THR A 215 -6.55 -28.90 -11.89
N GLN A 216 -7.28 -27.80 -11.70
CA GLN A 216 -8.27 -27.32 -12.67
C GLN A 216 -7.62 -26.87 -13.99
N PHE A 217 -6.47 -26.20 -13.93
CA PHE A 217 -5.78 -25.65 -15.08
C PHE A 217 -4.54 -26.45 -15.49
N GLN A 218 -4.48 -27.73 -15.11
CA GLN A 218 -3.34 -28.60 -15.39
C GLN A 218 -3.00 -28.67 -16.89
N THR A 219 -4.01 -28.63 -17.76
CA THR A 219 -3.83 -28.67 -19.22
C THR A 219 -3.19 -27.41 -19.80
N LEU A 220 -3.17 -26.31 -19.05
CA LEU A 220 -2.51 -25.05 -19.43
C LEU A 220 -1.10 -24.93 -18.87
N MET A 221 -0.68 -25.87 -18.02
CA MET A 221 0.63 -25.87 -17.38
C MET A 221 1.51 -26.95 -18.00
N ASN A 222 2.56 -26.53 -18.71
CA ASN A 222 3.60 -27.43 -19.18
C ASN A 222 4.78 -27.41 -18.20
N THR A 223 5.61 -28.46 -18.22
CA THR A 223 6.84 -28.50 -17.42
C THR A 223 7.74 -27.32 -17.80
N ASN A 224 8.01 -26.44 -16.83
CA ASN A 224 8.82 -25.24 -16.99
C ASN A 224 8.33 -24.24 -18.07
N ASP A 225 7.06 -24.33 -18.46
CA ASP A 225 6.40 -23.34 -19.31
C ASP A 225 4.95 -23.13 -18.83
N TYR A 226 4.75 -22.01 -18.17
CA TYR A 226 3.48 -21.57 -17.60
C TYR A 226 2.86 -20.40 -18.38
N ALA A 227 3.38 -20.07 -19.57
CA ALA A 227 2.91 -18.92 -20.35
C ALA A 227 1.40 -19.00 -20.63
N LYS A 228 0.90 -20.15 -21.12
CA LYS A 228 -0.53 -20.35 -21.39
C LYS A 228 -1.40 -20.22 -20.16
N PHE A 229 -0.91 -20.70 -19.01
CA PHE A 229 -1.60 -20.53 -17.73
C PHE A 229 -1.70 -19.05 -17.36
N TYR A 230 -0.62 -18.28 -17.47
CA TYR A 230 -0.63 -16.85 -17.16
C TYR A 230 -1.47 -16.03 -18.16
N ASP A 231 -1.33 -16.29 -19.46
CA ASP A 231 -2.11 -15.65 -20.51
C ASP A 231 -3.62 -15.83 -20.28
N TYR A 232 -4.03 -17.04 -19.87
CA TYR A 232 -5.43 -17.31 -19.58
C TYR A 232 -5.99 -16.40 -18.47
N PHE A 233 -5.26 -16.28 -17.34
CA PHE A 233 -5.65 -15.40 -16.24
C PHE A 233 -5.57 -13.92 -16.62
N ALA A 234 -4.54 -13.52 -17.38
CA ALA A 234 -4.36 -12.16 -17.86
C ALA A 234 -5.54 -11.74 -18.75
N TYR A 235 -5.91 -12.57 -19.72
CA TYR A 235 -7.01 -12.27 -20.64
C TYR A 235 -8.37 -12.29 -19.96
N ALA A 236 -8.61 -13.20 -19.00
CA ALA A 236 -9.81 -13.18 -18.17
C ALA A 236 -9.92 -11.87 -17.38
N PHE A 237 -8.82 -11.42 -16.77
CA PHE A 237 -8.76 -10.15 -16.06
C PHE A 237 -8.99 -8.95 -16.98
N ILE A 238 -8.31 -8.89 -18.13
CA ILE A 238 -8.46 -7.81 -19.11
C ILE A 238 -9.92 -7.70 -19.58
N ARG A 239 -10.55 -8.82 -19.96
CA ARG A 239 -11.97 -8.84 -20.36
C ARG A 239 -12.88 -8.37 -19.23
N ALA A 240 -12.66 -8.84 -18.01
CA ALA A 240 -13.47 -8.44 -16.86
C ALA A 240 -13.35 -6.93 -16.56
N CYS A 241 -12.14 -6.36 -16.67
CA CYS A 241 -11.90 -4.92 -16.55
C CYS A 241 -12.62 -4.13 -17.64
N GLN A 242 -12.47 -4.53 -18.90
CA GLN A 242 -13.14 -3.89 -20.05
C GLN A 242 -14.67 -3.89 -19.89
N ASN A 243 -15.26 -5.02 -19.50
CA ASN A 243 -16.70 -5.17 -19.29
C ASN A 243 -17.24 -4.29 -18.14
N ASN A 244 -16.38 -3.77 -17.27
CA ASN A 244 -16.73 -2.91 -16.15
C ASN A 244 -16.17 -1.48 -16.28
N ASN A 245 -15.66 -1.12 -17.46
CA ASN A 245 -15.09 0.20 -17.77
C ASN A 245 -13.92 0.58 -16.85
N LEU A 246 -13.05 -0.38 -16.53
CA LEU A 246 -11.81 -0.17 -15.80
C LEU A 246 -10.65 -0.26 -16.77
N ASN A 247 -9.95 0.85 -16.98
CA ASN A 247 -8.95 0.97 -18.04
C ASN A 247 -7.50 0.97 -17.51
N HIS A 248 -7.31 0.96 -16.19
CA HIS A 248 -6.00 1.04 -15.57
C HIS A 248 -5.82 -0.11 -14.58
N GLY A 249 -4.84 -0.97 -14.83
CA GLY A 249 -4.58 -2.09 -13.95
C GLY A 249 -3.38 -2.91 -14.39
N ALA A 250 -3.03 -3.90 -13.59
CA ALA A 250 -2.01 -4.87 -13.97
C ALA A 250 -2.26 -6.24 -13.33
N MET A 251 -1.87 -7.29 -14.04
CA MET A 251 -1.59 -8.59 -13.45
C MET A 251 -0.08 -8.77 -13.30
N VAL A 252 0.37 -9.26 -12.15
CA VAL A 252 1.77 -9.61 -11.87
C VAL A 252 1.85 -11.08 -11.45
N ALA A 253 2.57 -11.84 -12.25
CA ALA A 253 2.75 -13.29 -12.19
C ALA A 253 4.22 -13.70 -12.45
N ASN A 254 5.17 -12.89 -11.98
CA ASN A 254 6.61 -13.15 -12.05
C ASN A 254 7.25 -13.39 -10.67
N GLY A 255 6.44 -13.53 -9.62
CA GLY A 255 6.90 -13.79 -8.26
C GLY A 255 7.32 -12.54 -7.47
N ALA A 256 7.35 -11.37 -8.10
CA ALA A 256 7.65 -10.11 -7.44
C ALA A 256 6.38 -9.45 -6.87
N THR A 257 6.53 -8.68 -5.79
CA THR A 257 5.42 -7.94 -5.17
C THR A 257 5.17 -6.63 -5.94
N PRO A 258 3.93 -6.31 -6.32
CA PRO A 258 3.63 -5.06 -7.03
C PRO A 258 3.84 -3.84 -6.13
N ILE A 259 4.55 -2.84 -6.64
CA ILE A 259 4.65 -1.49 -6.06
C ILE A 259 4.07 -0.49 -7.03
N ILE A 260 3.02 0.18 -6.58
CA ILE A 260 2.26 1.12 -7.39
C ILE A 260 2.82 2.53 -7.21
N ARG A 261 3.07 3.24 -8.31
CA ARG A 261 3.58 4.62 -8.35
C ARG A 261 2.85 5.44 -9.42
N ASN A 262 2.78 6.76 -9.18
CA ASN A 262 2.34 7.72 -10.19
C ASN A 262 3.47 7.92 -11.22
N SER A 263 3.15 7.83 -12.51
CA SER A 263 4.12 7.93 -13.61
C SER A 263 4.88 9.25 -13.66
N LYS A 264 4.31 10.34 -13.13
CA LYS A 264 4.93 11.67 -13.10
C LYS A 264 6.14 11.79 -12.17
N ILE A 265 6.28 10.89 -11.19
CA ILE A 265 7.18 11.10 -10.04
C ILE A 265 8.39 10.17 -10.05
N ASP A 266 8.30 9.00 -10.68
CA ASP A 266 9.32 7.97 -10.46
C ASP A 266 9.57 7.09 -11.70
N LYS A 267 10.78 7.18 -12.26
CA LYS A 267 11.24 6.40 -13.44
C LYS A 267 12.21 5.25 -13.12
N SER A 268 12.51 4.98 -11.86
CA SER A 268 13.38 3.83 -11.48
C SER A 268 12.82 2.48 -11.92
N GLU A 269 13.69 1.51 -12.25
CA GLU A 269 13.31 0.13 -12.61
C GLU A 269 12.94 -0.71 -11.38
N GLY A 270 12.19 -1.79 -11.59
CA GLY A 270 11.90 -2.79 -10.55
C GLY A 270 13.13 -3.60 -10.15
N ASN A 271 12.95 -4.62 -9.31
CA ASN A 271 13.97 -5.61 -8.98
C ASN A 271 13.32 -7.00 -8.79
N ASP A 272 14.13 -8.01 -8.50
CA ASP A 272 13.70 -9.40 -8.37
C ASP A 272 12.61 -9.61 -7.28
N GLU A 273 12.57 -8.77 -6.25
CA GLU A 273 11.55 -8.83 -5.21
C GLU A 273 10.32 -7.95 -5.50
N LEU A 274 10.48 -6.89 -6.31
CA LEU A 274 9.54 -5.78 -6.45
C LEU A 274 9.25 -5.45 -7.91
N GLN A 275 7.99 -5.68 -8.33
CA GLN A 275 7.49 -5.26 -9.63
C GLN A 275 6.93 -3.85 -9.54
N LYS A 276 7.66 -2.86 -10.05
CA LYS A 276 7.13 -1.50 -10.12
C LYS A 276 6.06 -1.39 -11.21
N LEU A 277 4.96 -0.72 -10.86
CA LEU A 277 3.84 -0.43 -11.73
C LEU A 277 3.59 1.08 -11.74
N SER A 278 3.81 1.70 -12.91
CA SER A 278 3.55 3.12 -13.13
C SER A 278 2.30 3.30 -14.01
N PHE A 279 1.43 4.21 -13.58
CA PHE A 279 0.20 4.57 -14.29
C PHE A 279 0.10 6.08 -14.43
N ASP A 280 -0.31 6.54 -15.61
CA ASP A 280 -0.77 7.92 -15.80
C ASP A 280 -2.26 7.99 -15.50
N ILE A 281 -2.62 8.62 -14.38
CA ILE A 281 -4.01 8.68 -13.89
C ILE A 281 -4.84 9.80 -14.56
N GLU A 282 -4.21 10.62 -15.41
CA GLU A 282 -4.86 11.71 -16.16
C GLU A 282 -5.19 11.30 -17.59
N SER A 283 -4.49 10.29 -18.12
CA SER A 283 -4.78 9.75 -19.45
C SER A 283 -6.05 8.89 -19.44
N ASN A 284 -6.80 8.98 -20.54
CA ASN A 284 -7.95 8.10 -20.79
C ASN A 284 -7.57 6.83 -21.56
N GLU A 285 -6.28 6.68 -21.91
CA GLU A 285 -5.78 5.51 -22.62
C GLU A 285 -5.89 4.25 -21.76
N ASN A 286 -6.09 3.10 -22.42
CA ASN A 286 -6.07 1.82 -21.74
C ASN A 286 -4.63 1.46 -21.35
N GLN A 287 -4.39 1.36 -20.04
CA GLN A 287 -3.11 1.04 -19.43
C GLN A 287 -3.14 -0.29 -18.67
N ILE A 288 -3.96 -1.26 -19.09
CA ILE A 288 -3.93 -2.60 -18.51
C ILE A 288 -2.67 -3.35 -18.96
N LYS A 289 -1.82 -3.75 -18.01
CA LYS A 289 -0.54 -4.42 -18.23
C LYS A 289 -0.55 -5.85 -17.69
N HIS A 290 0.30 -6.72 -18.22
CA HIS A 290 0.56 -8.03 -17.60
C HIS A 290 2.06 -8.28 -17.55
N PHE A 291 2.53 -8.83 -16.44
CA PHE A 291 3.92 -9.19 -16.20
C PHE A 291 3.94 -10.65 -15.74
N SER A 292 4.67 -11.51 -16.44
CA SER A 292 4.73 -12.94 -16.13
C SER A 292 6.10 -13.51 -16.42
N GLU A 293 6.51 -14.52 -15.65
CA GLU A 293 7.74 -15.28 -15.88
C GLU A 293 7.38 -16.73 -16.23
N ALA A 294 7.43 -17.08 -17.52
CA ALA A 294 6.94 -18.37 -18.02
C ALA A 294 7.69 -19.59 -17.46
N SER A 295 8.96 -19.43 -17.06
CA SER A 295 9.80 -20.53 -16.56
C SER A 295 9.48 -20.97 -15.13
N LYS A 296 8.71 -20.17 -14.37
CA LYS A 296 8.47 -20.39 -12.94
C LYS A 296 6.98 -20.37 -12.63
N LEU A 297 6.51 -21.35 -11.85
CA LEU A 297 5.17 -21.32 -11.28
C LEU A 297 5.18 -20.45 -10.02
N VAL A 298 4.47 -19.33 -10.04
CA VAL A 298 4.35 -18.46 -8.87
C VAL A 298 3.39 -19.03 -7.84
N GLU A 299 3.58 -18.64 -6.57
CA GLU A 299 2.68 -19.02 -5.49
C GLU A 299 1.37 -18.23 -5.52
N THR A 300 1.43 -16.98 -5.98
CA THR A 300 0.30 -16.05 -5.96
C THR A 300 0.31 -15.18 -7.22
N LEU A 301 -0.87 -15.01 -7.80
CA LEU A 301 -1.12 -14.02 -8.84
C LEU A 301 -1.57 -12.72 -8.16
N HIS A 302 -0.92 -11.61 -8.48
CA HIS A 302 -1.28 -10.29 -7.95
C HIS A 302 -2.02 -9.49 -9.01
N PHE A 303 -3.11 -8.84 -8.60
CA PHE A 303 -3.89 -7.97 -9.47
C PHE A 303 -3.99 -6.58 -8.85
N VAL A 304 -3.88 -5.57 -9.70
CA VAL A 304 -3.97 -4.16 -9.35
C VAL A 304 -4.97 -3.50 -10.28
N VAL A 305 -5.86 -2.69 -9.73
CA VAL A 305 -6.75 -1.80 -10.50
C VAL A 305 -6.58 -0.39 -9.96
N VAL A 306 -6.30 0.57 -10.84
CA VAL A 306 -5.98 1.95 -10.44
C VAL A 306 -7.14 2.87 -10.79
N ALA A 307 -7.49 3.76 -9.86
CA ALA A 307 -8.48 4.79 -10.09
C ALA A 307 -7.86 5.95 -10.89
N THR A 308 -8.59 6.43 -11.87
CA THR A 308 -8.27 7.62 -12.68
C THR A 308 -8.90 8.88 -12.09
N GLN A 309 -8.66 10.05 -12.70
CA GLN A 309 -9.38 11.27 -12.33
C GLN A 309 -10.90 11.14 -12.51
N GLN A 310 -11.38 10.35 -13.47
CA GLN A 310 -12.82 10.16 -13.70
C GLN A 310 -13.50 9.41 -12.56
N ASP A 311 -12.75 8.57 -11.85
CA ASP A 311 -13.22 7.80 -10.70
C ASP A 311 -13.32 8.65 -9.43
N LYS A 312 -12.69 9.82 -9.42
CA LYS A 312 -12.75 10.80 -8.33
C LYS A 312 -14.01 11.66 -8.47
N HIS A 313 -15.14 11.12 -8.01
CA HIS A 313 -16.39 11.89 -7.92
C HIS A 313 -16.46 12.70 -6.62
N GLU A 314 -17.34 13.72 -6.57
CA GLU A 314 -17.61 14.51 -5.35
C GLU A 314 -17.93 13.63 -4.13
N MET A 315 -18.62 12.51 -4.37
CA MET A 315 -19.03 11.55 -3.35
C MET A 315 -17.94 10.52 -2.96
N GLY A 316 -16.78 10.55 -3.62
CA GLY A 316 -15.64 9.66 -3.41
C GLY A 316 -15.58 8.47 -4.38
N TYR A 317 -14.82 7.44 -3.98
CA TYR A 317 -14.45 6.28 -4.80
C TYR A 317 -15.43 5.10 -4.72
N GLY A 318 -16.67 5.33 -4.29
CA GLY A 318 -17.65 4.25 -4.10
C GLY A 318 -18.01 3.54 -5.41
N ARG A 319 -18.22 4.31 -6.49
CA ARG A 319 -18.52 3.77 -7.82
C ARG A 319 -17.36 2.91 -8.35
N PHE A 320 -16.15 3.43 -8.27
CA PHE A 320 -14.92 2.74 -8.64
C PHE A 320 -14.79 1.39 -7.93
N MET A 321 -14.93 1.37 -6.61
CA MET A 321 -14.82 0.12 -5.85
C MET A 321 -15.95 -0.87 -6.15
N ASN A 322 -17.17 -0.40 -6.40
CA ASN A 322 -18.26 -1.27 -6.87
C ASN A 322 -17.93 -1.91 -8.24
N GLN A 323 -17.30 -1.18 -9.16
CA GLN A 323 -16.82 -1.73 -10.44
C GLN A 323 -15.68 -2.72 -10.25
N VAL A 324 -14.76 -2.45 -9.32
CA VAL A 324 -13.66 -3.36 -8.95
C VAL A 324 -14.23 -4.66 -8.39
N GLU A 325 -15.12 -4.61 -7.40
CA GLU A 325 -15.72 -5.83 -6.83
C GLU A 325 -16.46 -6.63 -7.89
N LYS A 326 -17.26 -5.96 -8.74
CA LYS A 326 -17.94 -6.63 -9.86
C LYS A 326 -16.97 -7.31 -10.81
N THR A 327 -15.83 -6.68 -11.11
CA THR A 327 -14.75 -7.26 -11.92
C THR A 327 -14.17 -8.51 -11.27
N ILE A 328 -13.89 -8.45 -9.97
CA ILE A 328 -13.35 -9.58 -9.22
C ILE A 328 -14.36 -10.73 -9.18
N TYR A 329 -15.65 -10.45 -8.98
CA TYR A 329 -16.71 -11.47 -9.03
C TYR A 329 -16.79 -12.12 -10.42
N THR A 330 -16.77 -11.33 -11.51
CA THR A 330 -16.77 -11.86 -12.88
C THR A 330 -15.58 -12.79 -13.10
N LEU A 331 -14.38 -12.33 -12.73
CA LEU A 331 -13.15 -13.12 -12.85
C LEU A 331 -13.23 -14.42 -12.03
N CYS A 332 -13.64 -14.34 -10.77
CA CYS A 332 -13.74 -15.52 -9.90
C CYS A 332 -14.79 -16.52 -10.38
N ASN A 333 -15.89 -16.05 -10.97
CA ASN A 333 -16.91 -16.93 -11.55
C ASN A 333 -16.38 -17.61 -12.82
N GLU A 334 -15.70 -16.88 -13.71
CA GLU A 334 -15.07 -17.44 -14.92
C GLU A 334 -14.02 -18.50 -14.57
N LEU A 335 -13.23 -18.25 -13.52
CA LEU A 335 -12.22 -19.17 -13.01
C LEU A 335 -12.78 -20.27 -12.11
N ALA A 336 -14.10 -20.32 -11.87
CA ALA A 336 -14.76 -21.27 -10.96
C ALA A 336 -14.13 -21.33 -9.54
N ILE A 337 -13.72 -20.18 -9.00
CA ILE A 337 -13.10 -20.09 -7.67
C ILE A 337 -14.10 -20.47 -6.58
N ASN A 338 -13.70 -21.37 -5.69
CA ASN A 338 -14.51 -21.74 -4.53
C ASN A 338 -14.53 -20.62 -3.49
N LYS A 339 -15.64 -19.88 -3.45
CA LYS A 339 -15.86 -18.71 -2.57
C LYS A 339 -15.77 -19.03 -1.07
N GLN A 340 -16.07 -20.27 -0.66
CA GLN A 340 -16.04 -20.67 0.75
C GLN A 340 -14.64 -21.03 1.24
N ARG A 341 -13.75 -21.47 0.34
CA ARG A 341 -12.43 -22.01 0.70
C ARG A 341 -11.26 -21.16 0.24
N GLN A 342 -11.43 -20.40 -0.84
CA GLN A 342 -10.36 -19.56 -1.36
C GLN A 342 -10.22 -18.29 -0.51
N ASP A 343 -9.01 -18.01 -0.07
CA ASP A 343 -8.65 -16.72 0.48
C ASP A 343 -8.54 -15.69 -0.66
N LEU A 344 -9.41 -14.68 -0.65
CA LEU A 344 -9.46 -13.60 -1.63
C LEU A 344 -9.54 -12.26 -0.89
N SER A 345 -8.38 -11.80 -0.46
CA SER A 345 -8.23 -10.50 0.18
C SER A 345 -8.25 -9.38 -0.86
N VAL A 346 -9.17 -8.42 -0.69
CA VAL A 346 -9.23 -7.16 -1.44
C VAL A 346 -8.70 -6.05 -0.53
N ARG A 347 -7.87 -5.18 -1.11
CA ARG A 347 -7.28 -4.04 -0.41
C ARG A 347 -7.53 -2.78 -1.20
N PHE A 348 -8.22 -1.83 -0.61
CA PHE A 348 -8.39 -0.49 -1.15
C PHE A 348 -7.33 0.43 -0.56
N PHE A 349 -6.49 1.02 -1.39
CA PHE A 349 -5.41 1.93 -1.02
C PHE A 349 -5.73 3.36 -1.42
N GLN A 350 -5.41 4.29 -0.54
CA GLN A 350 -5.31 5.71 -0.84
C GLN A 350 -3.94 6.20 -0.36
N HIS A 351 -3.24 6.92 -1.23
CA HIS A 351 -1.88 7.37 -0.99
C HIS A 351 -1.74 8.84 -1.34
N ILE A 352 -1.05 9.59 -0.48
CA ILE A 352 -0.61 10.96 -0.74
C ILE A 352 0.92 11.00 -0.60
N SER A 353 1.61 11.73 -1.49
CA SER A 353 3.04 12.03 -1.35
C SER A 353 3.32 13.48 -1.71
N TYR A 354 4.15 14.15 -0.92
CA TYR A 354 4.59 15.52 -1.19
C TYR A 354 5.94 15.84 -0.53
N PRO A 355 6.64 16.91 -0.96
CA PRO A 355 7.76 17.49 -0.23
C PRO A 355 7.26 18.21 1.03
N PHE A 356 7.82 17.86 2.18
CA PHE A 356 7.49 18.42 3.50
C PHE A 356 8.67 19.23 4.04
#